data_AF-A0A168MIV9-F1
#
_entry.id   AF-A0A168MIV9-F1
#
_cell.length_a   1.000
_cell.length_b   1.000
_cell.length_c   1.000
_cell.angle_alpha   90.00
_cell.angle_beta   90.00
_cell.angle_gamma   90.00
#
_symmetry.space_group_name_H-M   'P 1'
#
loop_
_entity.id
_entity.type
_entity.pdbx_description
1 polymer ?
#
loop_
_entity_poly.entity_id
_entity_poly.type
_entity_poly.pdbx_seq_one_letter_code
_entity_poly.pdbx_strand_id
1 'polypeptide(L)'
;MNMLTALLVNITLSMLLIIIAFWLPQLNLYTEKANPYECGFDPMGSARLPFSMKFFLVAITFLLFDLEIALLLPLPWAIQMYNINIMMLTAFILVSVLALGLAYEWLQKGLEW
;
A
#
# COMPACT_ATOMS: atom_id res chain seq x y z
N MET A 1 -27.16 -2.25 8.13
CA MET A 1 -27.07 -1.30 9.27
C MET A 1 -25.95 -1.67 10.25
N ASN A 2 -25.81 -2.95 10.64
CA ASN A 2 -24.80 -3.41 11.59
C ASN A 2 -23.33 -3.11 11.19
N MET A 3 -22.99 -3.22 9.90
CA MET A 3 -21.64 -2.87 9.43
C MET A 3 -21.38 -1.37 9.53
N LEU A 4 -22.37 -0.55 9.18
CA LEU A 4 -22.28 0.91 9.28
C LEU A 4 -22.11 1.34 10.74
N THR A 5 -22.89 0.74 11.66
CA THR A 5 -22.76 1.02 13.09
C THR A 5 -21.40 0.60 13.63
N ALA A 6 -20.85 -0.55 13.20
CA ALA A 6 -19.52 -0.99 13.62
C ALA A 6 -18.41 -0.03 13.13
N LEU A 7 -18.46 0.42 11.88
CA LEU A 7 -17.53 1.42 11.35
C LEU A 7 -17.64 2.75 12.11
N LEU A 8 -18.86 3.17 12.43
CA LEU A 8 -19.09 4.41 13.17
C LEU A 8 -18.56 4.33 14.61
N VAL A 9 -18.75 3.18 15.29
CA VAL A 9 -18.15 2.93 16.61
C VAL A 9 -16.62 2.97 16.54
N ASN A 10 -16.01 2.36 15.53
CA ASN A 10 -14.54 2.36 15.37
C ASN A 10 -13.98 3.78 15.14
N ILE A 11 -14.60 4.56 14.26
CA ILE A 11 -14.17 5.93 13.98
C ILE A 11 -14.37 6.84 15.20
N THR A 12 -15.50 6.71 15.90
CA THR A 12 -15.76 7.52 17.10
C THR A 12 -14.78 7.18 18.22
N LEU A 13 -14.45 5.90 18.41
CA LEU A 13 -13.46 5.46 19.40
C LEU A 13 -12.06 6.00 19.07
N SER A 14 -11.60 5.89 17.82
CA SER A 14 -10.27 6.39 17.43
C SER A 14 -10.17 7.91 17.59
N MET A 15 -11.21 8.65 17.19
CA MET A 15 -11.26 10.11 17.36
C MET A 15 -11.29 10.51 18.84
N LEU A 16 -12.04 9.78 19.68
CA LEU A 16 -12.07 10.03 21.13
C LEU A 16 -10.70 9.81 21.78
N LEU A 17 -9.98 8.74 21.42
CA LEU A 17 -8.62 8.50 21.90
C LEU A 17 -7.65 9.60 21.45
N ILE A 18 -7.76 10.08 20.21
CA ILE A 18 -6.97 11.21 19.70
C ILE A 18 -7.27 12.48 20.51
N ILE A 19 -8.54 12.79 20.78
CA ILE A 19 -8.92 13.96 21.58
C ILE A 19 -8.32 13.87 22.99
N ILE A 20 -8.44 12.71 23.65
CA ILE A 20 -7.84 12.51 24.97
C ILE A 20 -6.31 12.68 24.90
N ALA A 21 -5.65 12.11 23.89
CA ALA A 21 -4.20 12.20 23.75
C ALA A 21 -3.69 13.63 23.55
N PHE A 22 -4.45 14.49 22.87
CA PHE A 22 -4.07 15.90 22.67
C PHE A 22 -4.44 16.81 23.84
N TRP A 23 -5.53 16.53 24.56
CA TRP A 23 -6.10 17.46 25.57
C TRP A 23 -5.77 17.09 27.01
N LEU A 24 -5.46 15.82 27.30
CA LEU A 24 -5.12 15.37 28.66
C LEU A 24 -3.71 15.78 29.11
N PRO A 25 -2.66 15.76 28.26
CA PRO A 25 -1.31 16.16 28.66
C PRO A 25 -1.16 17.68 28.81
N GLN A 26 -0.34 18.11 29.77
CA GLN A 26 0.07 19.50 29.88
C GLN A 26 1.18 19.81 28.86
N LEU A 27 0.84 20.60 27.85
CA LEU A 27 1.75 20.97 26.76
C LEU A 27 2.64 22.15 27.19
N ASN A 28 3.96 21.94 27.22
CA ASN A 28 4.95 23.02 27.35
C ASN A 28 5.75 23.10 26.03
N LEU A 29 5.30 24.00 25.15
CA LEU A 29 5.81 24.20 23.79
C LEU A 29 6.87 25.32 23.80
N TYR A 30 8.08 24.98 23.35
CA TYR A 30 9.15 25.94 23.06
C TYR A 30 9.95 25.44 21.84
N THR A 31 10.73 26.33 21.23
CA THR A 31 11.39 26.11 19.93
C THR A 31 12.13 24.77 19.84
N GLU A 32 12.98 24.46 20.83
CA GLU A 32 13.78 23.22 20.80
C GLU A 32 12.95 21.93 20.91
N LYS A 33 11.77 21.97 21.56
CA LYS A 33 10.85 20.82 21.58
C LYS A 33 10.07 20.64 20.28
N ALA A 34 9.95 21.71 19.50
CA ALA A 34 9.28 21.70 18.20
C ALA A 34 10.24 21.42 17.03
N ASN A 35 11.56 21.51 17.26
CA ASN A 35 12.58 21.24 16.26
C ASN A 35 12.66 19.75 15.91
N PRO A 36 13.05 19.40 14.66
CA PRO A 36 13.25 18.01 14.26
C PRO A 36 14.33 17.32 15.09
N TYR A 37 14.10 16.06 15.44
CA TYR A 37 15.06 15.26 16.19
C TYR A 37 16.07 14.58 15.26
N GLU A 38 17.35 14.96 15.34
CA GLU A 38 18.47 14.31 14.63
C GLU A 38 19.50 13.78 15.63
N CYS A 39 19.08 12.82 16.47
CA CYS A 39 19.94 12.15 17.47
C CYS A 39 20.64 13.11 18.46
N GLY A 40 20.02 14.25 18.75
CA GLY A 40 20.56 15.29 19.64
C GLY A 40 21.47 16.32 18.96
N PHE A 41 21.61 16.25 17.64
CA PHE A 41 22.32 17.25 16.83
C PHE A 41 21.33 18.13 16.06
N ASP A 42 21.81 19.31 15.65
CA ASP A 42 21.08 20.16 14.72
C ASP A 42 21.03 19.49 13.35
N PRO A 43 19.89 19.58 12.64
CA PRO A 43 19.74 18.88 11.39
C PRO A 43 20.69 19.39 10.33
N MET A 44 21.41 18.46 9.68
CA MET A 44 22.42 18.80 8.66
C MET A 44 21.81 19.34 7.36
N GLY A 45 20.49 19.20 7.19
CA GLY A 45 19.75 19.69 6.04
C GLY A 45 18.27 19.31 6.13
N SER A 46 17.56 19.39 5.01
CA SER A 46 16.17 18.95 4.96
C SER A 46 16.07 17.42 4.93
N ALA A 47 15.13 16.85 5.68
CA ALA A 47 14.76 15.43 5.59
C ALA A 47 14.17 15.04 4.21
N ARG A 48 13.86 16.01 3.35
CA ARG A 48 13.45 15.79 1.96
C ARG A 48 14.66 15.46 1.10
N LEU A 49 15.02 14.19 1.09
CA LEU A 49 16.12 13.65 0.30
C LEU A 49 15.65 13.34 -1.14
N PRO A 50 16.58 13.35 -2.12
CA PRO A 50 16.27 12.82 -3.44
C PRO A 50 15.84 11.35 -3.33
N PHE A 51 14.69 11.04 -3.92
CA PHE A 51 14.10 9.71 -3.86
C PHE A 51 14.85 8.72 -4.77
N SER A 52 15.04 7.49 -4.33
CA SER A 52 15.70 6.48 -5.15
C SER A 52 14.76 6.00 -6.27
N MET A 53 15.25 5.97 -7.50
CA MET A 53 14.47 5.49 -8.65
C MET A 53 14.10 4.01 -8.53
N LYS A 54 14.84 3.24 -7.71
CA LYS A 54 14.55 1.81 -7.48
C LYS A 54 13.20 1.61 -6.76
N PHE A 55 12.92 2.39 -5.71
CA PHE A 55 11.63 2.31 -5.03
C PHE A 55 10.48 2.76 -5.92
N PHE A 56 10.74 3.69 -6.84
CA PHE A 56 9.75 4.13 -7.83
C PHE A 56 9.40 3.00 -8.82
N LEU A 57 10.39 2.26 -9.30
CA LEU A 57 10.18 1.13 -10.21
C LEU A 57 9.31 0.05 -9.55
N VAL A 58 9.62 -0.31 -8.30
CA VAL A 58 8.81 -1.27 -7.51
C VAL A 58 7.36 -0.78 -7.32
N ALA A 59 7.13 0.52 -7.14
CA ALA A 59 5.77 1.05 -7.00
C ALA A 59 4.96 0.93 -8.30
N ILE A 60 5.60 1.13 -9.46
CA ILE A 60 4.94 0.93 -10.76
C ILE A 60 4.62 -0.54 -10.98
N THR A 61 5.53 -1.44 -10.69
CA THR A 61 5.29 -2.88 -10.92
C THR A 61 4.25 -3.43 -9.95
N PHE A 62 4.23 -2.94 -8.70
CA PHE A 62 3.10 -3.16 -7.79
C PHE A 62 1.76 -2.70 -8.38
N LEU A 63 1.70 -1.48 -8.95
CA LEU A 63 0.46 -0.95 -9.53
C LEU A 63 -0.04 -1.80 -10.71
N LEU A 64 0.87 -2.24 -11.58
CA LEU A 64 0.51 -3.11 -12.70
C LEU A 64 0.01 -4.48 -12.21
N PHE A 65 0.69 -5.09 -11.23
CA PHE A 65 0.24 -6.36 -10.65
C PHE A 65 -1.10 -6.23 -9.91
N ASP A 66 -1.38 -5.11 -9.25
CA ASP A 66 -2.67 -4.87 -8.58
C ASP A 66 -3.82 -4.83 -9.59
N LEU A 67 -3.61 -4.21 -10.76
CA LEU A 67 -4.59 -4.24 -11.86
C LEU A 67 -4.83 -5.67 -12.38
N GLU A 68 -3.79 -6.47 -12.52
CA GLU A 68 -3.92 -7.87 -12.97
C GLU A 68 -4.59 -8.75 -11.90
N ILE A 69 -4.34 -8.52 -10.61
CA ILE A 69 -5.03 -9.18 -9.51
C ILE A 69 -6.51 -8.81 -9.51
N ALA A 70 -6.86 -7.55 -9.76
CA ALA A 70 -8.25 -7.12 -9.90
C ALA A 70 -8.97 -7.86 -11.05
N LEU A 71 -8.27 -8.17 -12.15
CA LEU A 71 -8.79 -9.00 -13.25
C LEU A 71 -8.94 -10.48 -12.87
N LEU A 72 -8.12 -11.02 -11.95
CA LEU A 72 -8.22 -12.40 -11.44
C LEU A 72 -9.30 -12.57 -10.34
N LEU A 73 -9.64 -11.50 -9.61
CA LEU A 73 -10.61 -11.52 -8.52
C LEU A 73 -11.98 -12.14 -8.86
N PRO A 74 -12.57 -11.96 -10.06
CA PRO A 74 -13.87 -12.55 -10.40
C PRO A 74 -13.85 -14.05 -10.73
N LEU A 75 -12.68 -14.71 -10.72
CA LEU A 75 -12.57 -16.15 -11.06
C LEU A 75 -13.51 -17.08 -10.25
N PRO A 76 -13.71 -16.91 -8.92
CA PRO A 76 -14.63 -17.77 -8.17
C PRO A 76 -16.07 -17.76 -8.71
N TRP A 77 -16.53 -16.61 -9.21
CA TRP A 77 -17.84 -16.51 -9.85
C TRP A 77 -17.82 -17.05 -11.27
N ALA A 78 -16.72 -16.84 -12.00
CA ALA A 78 -16.57 -17.29 -13.38
C ALA A 78 -16.58 -18.83 -13.52
N ILE A 79 -16.17 -19.58 -12.49
CA ILE A 79 -16.22 -21.05 -12.46
C ILE A 79 -17.65 -21.59 -12.63
N GLN A 80 -18.67 -20.80 -12.26
CA GLN A 80 -20.08 -21.21 -12.35
C GLN A 80 -20.65 -21.05 -13.78
N MET A 81 -19.89 -20.53 -14.74
CA MET A 81 -20.34 -20.31 -16.11
C MET A 81 -20.44 -21.61 -16.91
N TYR A 82 -21.34 -21.63 -17.90
CA TYR A 82 -21.56 -22.80 -18.77
C TYR A 82 -20.30 -23.22 -19.56
N ASN A 83 -19.43 -22.26 -19.90
CA ASN A 83 -18.22 -22.52 -20.67
C ASN A 83 -16.94 -22.44 -19.81
N ILE A 84 -16.74 -23.48 -19.00
CA ILE A 84 -15.58 -23.59 -18.10
C ILE A 84 -14.25 -23.68 -18.86
N ASN A 85 -14.23 -24.29 -20.05
CA ASN A 85 -13.01 -24.50 -20.83
C ASN A 85 -12.42 -23.17 -21.32
N ILE A 86 -13.27 -22.25 -21.81
CA ILE A 86 -12.82 -20.91 -22.21
C ILE A 86 -12.35 -20.12 -20.99
N MET A 87 -13.10 -20.16 -19.89
CA MET A 87 -12.69 -19.48 -18.65
C MET A 87 -11.30 -19.95 -18.19
N MET A 88 -11.09 -21.27 -18.12
CA MET A 88 -9.79 -21.85 -17.72
C MET A 88 -8.67 -21.37 -18.63
N LEU A 89 -8.88 -21.44 -19.96
CA LEU A 89 -7.88 -20.99 -20.93
C LEU A 89 -7.54 -19.51 -20.72
N THR A 90 -8.53 -18.64 -20.57
CA THR A 90 -8.31 -17.20 -20.35
C THR A 90 -7.59 -16.91 -19.03
N ALA A 91 -7.93 -17.63 -17.96
CA ALA A 91 -7.27 -17.50 -16.66
C ALA A 91 -5.80 -17.94 -16.74
N PHE A 92 -5.51 -19.06 -17.40
CA PHE A 92 -4.14 -19.53 -17.62
C PHE A 92 -3.33 -18.54 -18.45
N ILE A 93 -3.91 -17.98 -19.52
CA ILE A 93 -3.24 -16.95 -20.32
C ILE A 93 -2.89 -15.75 -19.43
N LEU A 94 -3.84 -15.25 -18.65
CA LEU A 94 -3.61 -14.07 -17.81
C LEU A 94 -2.53 -14.30 -16.74
N VAL A 95 -2.55 -15.45 -16.05
CA VAL A 95 -1.50 -15.82 -15.09
C VAL A 95 -0.15 -16.01 -15.78
N SER A 96 -0.12 -16.56 -16.99
CA SER A 96 1.13 -16.73 -17.75
C SER A 96 1.75 -15.39 -18.15
N VAL A 97 0.93 -14.39 -18.53
CA VAL A 97 1.40 -13.03 -18.85
C VAL A 97 1.99 -12.38 -17.60
N LEU A 98 1.33 -12.50 -16.45
CA LEU A 98 1.83 -12.01 -15.16
C LEU A 98 3.21 -12.61 -14.83
N ALA A 99 3.33 -13.94 -14.94
CA ALA A 99 4.58 -14.64 -14.67
C ALA A 99 5.70 -14.23 -15.63
N LEU A 100 5.39 -14.03 -16.92
CA LEU A 100 6.35 -13.56 -17.92
C LEU A 100 6.79 -12.11 -17.67
N GLY A 101 5.86 -11.23 -17.26
CA GLY A 101 6.17 -9.84 -16.88
C GLY A 101 7.12 -9.78 -15.70
N LEU A 102 6.86 -10.58 -14.65
CA LEU A 102 7.74 -10.70 -13.49
C LEU A 102 9.11 -11.27 -13.86
N ALA A 103 9.15 -12.32 -14.69
CA ALA A 103 10.40 -12.91 -15.16
C ALA A 103 11.24 -11.90 -15.96
N TYR A 104 10.60 -11.07 -16.80
CA TYR A 104 11.26 -10.02 -17.55
C TYR A 104 11.86 -8.95 -16.63
N GLU A 105 11.10 -8.46 -15.64
CA GLU A 105 11.58 -7.46 -14.69
C GLU A 105 12.77 -7.98 -13.86
N TRP A 106 12.71 -9.26 -13.47
CA TRP A 106 13.80 -9.93 -12.78
C TRP A 106 15.06 -10.02 -13.64
N LEU A 107 14.93 -10.46 -14.89
CA LEU A 107 16.06 -10.58 -15.82
C LEU A 107 16.72 -9.22 -16.13
N GLN A 108 15.93 -8.15 -16.16
CA GLN A 108 16.42 -6.78 -16.36
C GLN A 108 16.99 -6.14 -15.09
N LYS A 109 17.15 -6.91 -14.00
CA LYS A 109 17.69 -6.44 -12.72
C LYS A 109 16.88 -5.29 -12.10
N GLY A 110 15.60 -5.13 -12.50
CA GLY A 110 14.70 -4.11 -11.93
C GLY A 110 14.45 -4.32 -10.44
N LEU A 111 14.56 -5.58 -9.99
CA LEU A 111 14.40 -6.02 -8.61
C LEU A 111 15.73 -6.21 -7.85
N GLU A 112 16.88 -5.98 -8.48
CA GLU A 112 18.19 -6.09 -7.81
C GLU A 112 18.46 -4.86 -6.93
N TRP A 113 18.78 -5.11 -5.66
CA TRP A 113 19.16 -4.09 -4.69
C TRP A 113 20.66 -3.81 -4.70
#